data_AF-A0A7X3VHF6-F1
#
_entry.id   AF-A0A7X3VHF6-F1
#
_cell.length_a   1.000
_cell.length_b   1.000
_cell.length_c   1.000
_cell.angle_alpha   90.00
_cell.angle_beta   90.00
_cell.angle_gamma   90.00
#
_symmetry.space_group_name_H-M   'P 1'
#
loop_
_entity.id
_entity.type
_entity.pdbx_description
1 polymer ?
#
loop_
_entity_poly.entity_id
_entity_poly.type
_entity_poly.pdbx_seq_one_letter_code
_entity_poly.pdbx_strand_id
1 'polypeptide(L)'
;MLRQKLVDKVLSAVDTERLVETAMALVEVPSPTCEARDAADRLAEILQSDGFAVERPEADWPQAPAVVTRLESGWPGRTLQFNGHLDTVHLPFVPPRRENGNLYGSGISDMKGGVAAALEAIRALRETAVMETGSILFTAHELHEGPWGDKRQVKALIRDGFVGDAVLLPEYCSSPLPIAGRGMAIFQITIRRDGNPVHEVLRPIDQPLVVRAGAELVAQLFDLHDQVSTNKAPEVGSDFVFVGQMQSGEIYNQSPSECFIQGTRRWITPGEADSVEKQFRELVAAQSERSGTRIELNYSVQGDAFRILPGHPAVKALQTAHESVTGSRLPLGPKPFLDDGNLFCSFGGIPAITHGPHATGAHTVNECCPVDELVRIAQIYALTALAYCTNEIEVAEERTRDVLVLLPIGRLDSGNAHSFESIVMEHITSGELHLIVDFSHLDFISSAGLRVTLLAAKALNANRGQIVLCAMKRHIKEVFLISGFDRIIAINESREEALDVFA
;
A
#
# COMPACT_ATOMS: atom_id res chain seq x y z
N MET A 1 -15.93 8.86 14.97
CA MET A 1 -15.12 10.02 15.42
C MET A 1 -14.45 9.63 16.72
N LEU A 2 -13.14 9.87 16.87
CA LEU A 2 -12.41 9.51 18.09
C LEU A 2 -12.88 10.38 19.27
N ARG A 3 -12.97 9.81 20.47
CA ARG A 3 -13.37 10.56 21.67
C ARG A 3 -12.27 11.57 22.03
N GLN A 4 -12.61 12.84 22.27
CA GLN A 4 -11.61 13.90 22.51
C GLN A 4 -10.61 13.55 23.62
N LYS A 5 -11.08 13.01 24.75
CA LYS A 5 -10.20 12.58 25.86
C LYS A 5 -9.16 11.53 25.42
N LEU A 6 -9.52 10.67 24.47
CA LEU A 6 -8.65 9.64 23.92
C LEU A 6 -7.60 10.25 22.99
N VAL A 7 -8.03 11.19 22.14
CA VAL A 7 -7.16 11.99 21.29
C VAL A 7 -6.12 12.70 22.15
N ASP A 8 -6.54 13.49 23.13
CA ASP A 8 -5.63 14.25 24.01
C ASP A 8 -4.62 13.34 24.73
N LYS A 9 -5.07 12.16 25.18
CA LYS A 9 -4.21 11.16 25.83
C LYS A 9 -3.13 10.63 24.88
N VAL A 10 -3.46 10.34 23.63
CA VAL A 10 -2.51 9.84 22.63
C VAL A 10 -1.56 10.94 22.18
N LEU A 11 -2.07 12.15 21.93
CA LEU A 11 -1.25 13.28 21.48
C LEU A 11 -0.20 13.68 22.52
N SER A 12 -0.55 13.61 23.81
CA SER A 12 0.37 13.92 24.92
C SER A 12 1.38 12.81 25.23
N ALA A 13 1.19 11.61 24.70
CA ALA A 13 2.11 10.49 24.87
C ALA A 13 3.20 10.41 23.80
N VAL A 14 3.09 11.20 22.72
CA VAL A 14 4.18 11.35 21.74
C VAL A 14 5.30 12.18 22.36
N ASP A 15 6.46 11.57 22.55
CA ASP A 15 7.64 12.22 23.12
C ASP A 15 8.57 12.75 22.02
N THR A 16 8.66 14.08 21.95
CA THR A 16 9.46 14.78 20.94
C THR A 16 10.95 14.44 21.01
N GLU A 17 11.54 14.39 22.20
CA GLU A 17 12.99 14.20 22.32
C GLU A 17 13.36 12.74 22.04
N ARG A 18 12.55 11.78 22.53
CA ARG A 18 12.71 10.37 22.18
C ARG A 18 12.59 10.11 20.68
N LEU A 19 11.65 10.79 20.01
CA LEU A 19 11.49 10.73 18.56
C LEU A 19 12.73 11.27 17.83
N VAL A 20 13.22 12.44 18.24
CA VAL A 20 14.44 13.04 17.67
C VAL A 20 15.66 12.14 17.88
N GLU A 21 15.86 11.60 19.08
CA GLU A 21 16.94 10.67 19.40
C GLU A 21 16.88 9.42 18.52
N THR A 22 15.68 8.87 18.33
CA THR A 22 15.46 7.70 17.45
C THR A 22 15.81 8.04 16.00
N ALA A 23 15.31 9.15 15.47
CA ALA A 23 15.60 9.57 14.10
C ALA A 23 17.10 9.81 13.89
N MET A 24 17.75 10.52 14.81
CA MET A 24 19.19 10.77 14.75
C MET A 24 20.01 9.47 14.83
N ALA A 25 19.63 8.53 15.71
CA ALA A 25 20.32 7.26 15.85
C ALA A 25 20.23 6.37 14.59
N LEU A 26 19.11 6.44 13.84
CA LEU A 26 18.98 5.74 12.56
C LEU A 26 19.78 6.43 11.44
N VAL A 27 19.78 7.76 11.40
CA VAL A 27 20.51 8.55 10.39
C VAL A 27 22.02 8.54 10.62
N GLU A 28 22.47 8.36 11.87
CA GLU A 28 23.89 8.20 12.22
C GLU A 28 24.55 7.03 11.51
N VAL A 29 23.78 6.00 11.18
CA VAL A 29 24.28 4.79 10.52
C VAL A 29 24.16 4.95 8.99
N PRO A 30 25.29 4.98 8.25
CA PRO A 30 25.25 4.91 6.79
C PRO A 30 24.58 3.62 6.34
N SER A 31 23.67 3.72 5.37
CA SER A 31 22.95 2.56 4.85
C SER A 31 22.65 2.71 3.36
N PRO A 32 23.68 2.88 2.51
CA PRO A 32 23.45 2.85 1.08
C PRO A 32 22.82 1.50 0.71
N THR A 33 21.92 1.50 -0.27
CA THR A 33 21.24 0.27 -0.70
C THR A 33 22.20 -0.85 -1.04
N CYS A 34 21.85 -2.06 -0.60
CA CYS A 34 22.64 -3.29 -0.47
C CYS A 34 23.62 -3.34 0.73
N GLU A 35 23.66 -2.32 1.59
CA GLU A 35 24.54 -2.23 2.76
C GLU A 35 23.82 -1.69 4.03
N ALA A 36 22.49 -1.82 4.13
CA ALA A 36 21.71 -1.29 5.26
C ALA A 36 21.63 -2.21 6.50
N ARG A 37 22.47 -3.26 6.58
CA ARG A 37 22.47 -4.19 7.73
C ARG A 37 22.60 -3.47 9.06
N ASP A 38 23.56 -2.56 9.19
CA ASP A 38 23.84 -1.87 10.45
C ASP A 38 22.67 -0.96 10.86
N ALA A 39 21.94 -0.38 9.89
CA ALA A 39 20.73 0.41 10.18
C ALA A 39 19.57 -0.48 10.65
N ALA A 40 19.41 -1.67 10.04
CA ALA A 40 18.44 -2.67 10.51
C ALA A 40 18.78 -3.20 11.91
N ASP A 41 20.06 -3.45 12.18
CA ASP A 41 20.55 -3.87 13.50
C ASP A 41 20.33 -2.76 14.54
N ARG A 42 20.63 -1.50 14.23
CA ARG A 42 20.35 -0.35 15.10
C ARG A 42 18.86 -0.20 15.43
N LEU A 43 17.97 -0.34 14.45
CA LEU A 43 16.52 -0.29 14.70
C LEU A 43 16.05 -1.45 15.60
N ALA A 44 16.57 -2.66 15.35
CA ALA A 44 16.27 -3.82 16.17
C ALA A 44 16.73 -3.63 17.63
N GLU A 45 17.94 -3.10 17.84
CA GLU A 45 18.47 -2.78 19.18
C GLU A 45 17.59 -1.76 19.92
N ILE A 46 17.17 -0.69 19.23
CA ILE A 46 16.26 0.32 19.80
C ILE A 46 14.95 -0.35 20.24
N LEU A 47 14.31 -1.11 19.35
CA LEU A 47 13.06 -1.82 19.65
C LEU A 47 13.20 -2.81 20.82
N GLN A 48 14.29 -3.58 20.85
CA GLN A 48 14.58 -4.53 21.94
C GLN A 48 14.82 -3.80 23.26
N SER A 49 15.55 -2.68 23.25
CA SER A 49 15.79 -1.86 24.45
C SER A 49 14.50 -1.26 25.01
N ASP A 50 13.55 -0.96 24.14
CA ASP A 50 12.19 -0.54 24.52
C ASP A 50 11.33 -1.69 25.02
N GLY A 51 11.79 -2.94 24.93
CA GLY A 51 11.06 -4.13 25.36
C GLY A 51 10.06 -4.68 24.34
N PHE A 52 10.18 -4.33 23.05
CA PHE A 52 9.42 -5.00 21.99
C PHE A 52 10.03 -6.36 21.65
N ALA A 53 9.18 -7.32 21.30
CA ALA A 53 9.63 -8.53 20.61
C ALA A 53 10.02 -8.16 19.17
N VAL A 54 11.19 -8.61 18.72
CA VAL A 54 11.72 -8.31 17.38
C VAL A 54 12.03 -9.60 16.64
N GLU A 55 11.40 -9.78 15.48
CA GLU A 55 11.73 -10.81 14.52
C GLU A 55 12.66 -10.25 13.44
N ARG A 56 13.58 -11.10 12.94
CA ARG A 56 14.56 -10.74 11.91
C ARG A 56 14.49 -11.69 10.70
N PRO A 57 13.40 -11.70 9.92
CA PRO A 57 13.29 -12.58 8.76
C PRO A 57 14.32 -12.19 7.68
N GLU A 58 14.99 -13.18 7.10
CA GLU A 58 15.94 -12.95 6.00
C GLU A 58 15.22 -12.38 4.76
N ALA A 59 14.01 -12.85 4.47
CA ALA A 59 13.15 -12.38 3.39
C ALA A 59 13.91 -12.28 2.05
N ASP A 60 14.50 -13.39 1.61
CA ASP A 60 15.34 -13.50 0.39
C ASP A 60 16.59 -12.57 0.38
N TRP A 61 16.95 -11.97 1.52
CA TRP A 61 18.12 -11.10 1.69
C TRP A 61 18.82 -11.30 3.06
N PRO A 62 19.57 -12.40 3.25
CA PRO A 62 20.19 -12.75 4.54
C PRO A 62 21.29 -11.78 5.00
N GLN A 63 21.78 -10.91 4.11
CA GLN A 63 22.86 -9.96 4.40
C GLN A 63 22.41 -8.83 5.31
N ALA A 64 21.14 -8.43 5.21
CA ALA A 64 20.50 -7.44 6.05
C ALA A 64 19.06 -7.89 6.35
N PRO A 65 18.85 -8.85 7.27
CA PRO A 65 17.51 -9.33 7.60
C PRO A 65 16.60 -8.19 8.04
N ALA A 66 15.37 -8.20 7.55
CA ALA A 66 14.37 -7.17 7.85
C ALA A 66 14.07 -7.11 9.36
N VAL A 67 13.46 -6.03 9.81
CA VAL A 67 13.05 -5.85 11.21
C VAL A 67 11.54 -5.90 11.28
N VAL A 68 11.01 -6.79 12.12
CA VAL A 68 9.57 -6.93 12.32
C VAL A 68 9.23 -6.88 13.81
N THR A 69 8.23 -6.07 14.17
CA THR A 69 7.64 -6.07 15.52
C THR A 69 6.12 -5.97 15.44
N ARG A 70 5.43 -6.37 16.51
CA ARG A 70 3.98 -6.27 16.64
C ARG A 70 3.59 -5.63 17.96
N LEU A 71 2.51 -4.85 17.92
CA LEU A 71 1.78 -4.40 19.10
C LEU A 71 0.35 -4.95 19.03
N GLU A 72 0.00 -5.85 19.94
CA GLU A 72 -1.31 -6.48 19.98
C GLU A 72 -2.17 -5.90 21.10
N SER A 73 -3.45 -5.65 20.81
CA SER A 73 -4.44 -5.32 21.84
C SER A 73 -4.84 -6.52 22.71
N GLY A 74 -4.57 -7.75 22.24
CA GLY A 74 -5.05 -9.00 22.81
C GLY A 74 -6.47 -9.39 22.38
N TRP A 75 -7.15 -8.57 21.58
CA TRP A 75 -8.50 -8.84 21.06
C TRP A 75 -8.55 -8.76 19.53
N PRO A 76 -9.46 -9.53 18.87
CA PRO A 76 -9.61 -9.51 17.42
C PRO A 76 -9.92 -8.10 16.88
N GLY A 77 -9.43 -7.81 15.68
CA GLY A 77 -9.68 -6.56 14.94
C GLY A 77 -8.68 -6.43 13.79
N ARG A 78 -8.82 -5.35 13.00
CA ARG A 78 -7.90 -5.10 11.87
C ARG A 78 -6.46 -4.85 12.33
N THR A 79 -5.52 -5.18 11.46
CA THR A 79 -4.09 -4.94 11.62
C THR A 79 -3.63 -3.82 10.70
N LEU A 80 -3.17 -2.70 11.25
CA LEU A 80 -2.47 -1.68 10.47
C LEU A 80 -0.99 -2.02 10.40
N GLN A 81 -0.43 -2.10 9.20
CA GLN A 81 1.01 -2.21 9.03
C GLN A 81 1.65 -0.83 8.84
N PHE A 82 2.71 -0.51 9.56
CA PHE A 82 3.67 0.51 9.15
C PHE A 82 4.82 -0.19 8.44
N ASN A 83 5.11 0.18 7.19
CA ASN A 83 6.23 -0.38 6.44
C ASN A 83 7.14 0.74 5.94
N GLY A 84 8.42 0.69 6.27
CA GLY A 84 9.41 1.63 5.72
C GLY A 84 10.72 0.98 5.32
N HIS A 85 11.49 1.64 4.47
CA HIS A 85 12.83 1.21 4.14
C HIS A 85 13.89 1.94 4.97
N LEU A 86 15.04 1.29 5.14
CA LEU A 86 16.19 1.81 5.89
C LEU A 86 17.38 2.14 5.00
N ASP A 87 17.37 1.66 3.76
CA ASP A 87 18.38 2.01 2.78
C ASP A 87 18.19 3.42 2.23
N THR A 88 19.30 4.00 1.76
CA THR A 88 19.37 5.31 1.13
C THR A 88 20.06 5.22 -0.22
N VAL A 89 19.80 6.16 -1.12
CA VAL A 89 20.57 6.30 -2.37
C VAL A 89 22.08 6.44 -2.15
N HIS A 90 22.88 6.09 -3.16
CA HIS A 90 24.35 6.14 -3.10
C HIS A 90 24.89 7.56 -3.30
N LEU A 91 24.69 8.42 -2.29
CA LEU A 91 25.27 9.76 -2.20
C LEU A 91 26.35 9.83 -1.11
N PRO A 92 27.20 10.87 -1.11
CA PRO A 92 28.09 11.12 0.02
C PRO A 92 27.31 11.18 1.33
N PHE A 93 27.74 10.38 2.31
CA PHE A 93 27.08 10.31 3.61
C PHE A 93 27.11 11.66 4.34
N VAL A 94 25.96 12.06 4.88
CA VAL A 94 25.80 13.27 5.69
C VAL A 94 25.37 12.86 7.10
N PRO A 95 26.19 13.12 8.14
CA PRO A 95 25.86 12.75 9.51
C PRO A 95 24.66 13.55 10.05
N PRO A 96 23.94 13.00 11.05
CA PRO A 96 22.78 13.65 11.62
C PRO A 96 23.16 14.94 12.33
N ARG A 97 22.34 15.97 12.16
CA ARG A 97 22.42 17.21 12.95
C ARG A 97 21.04 17.77 13.22
N ARG A 98 20.87 18.38 14.39
CA ARG A 98 19.69 19.17 14.75
C ARG A 98 20.08 20.64 14.77
N GLU A 99 19.39 21.47 14.00
CA GLU A 99 19.65 22.91 13.95
C GLU A 99 18.34 23.66 13.67
N ASN A 100 18.07 24.72 14.45
CA ASN A 100 16.92 25.61 14.24
C ASN A 100 15.57 24.89 14.06
N GLY A 101 15.31 23.87 14.88
CA GLY A 101 14.06 23.09 14.82
C GLY A 101 13.97 22.06 13.69
N ASN A 102 15.05 21.85 12.93
CA ASN A 102 15.11 20.89 11.83
C ASN A 102 16.16 19.80 12.11
N LEU A 103 15.90 18.61 11.58
CA LEU A 103 16.86 17.51 11.49
C LEU A 103 17.39 17.39 10.07
N TYR A 104 18.67 17.09 9.95
CA TYR A 104 19.35 16.88 8.67
C TYR A 104 20.18 15.61 8.73
N GLY A 105 20.46 15.01 7.58
CA GLY A 105 21.34 13.85 7.42
C GLY A 105 20.78 12.85 6.41
N SER A 106 21.60 11.90 5.97
CA SER A 106 21.21 10.95 4.91
C SER A 106 20.02 10.08 5.34
N GLY A 107 18.95 10.12 4.55
CA GLY A 107 17.71 9.38 4.78
C GLY A 107 16.77 10.00 5.81
N ILE A 108 17.04 11.20 6.35
CA ILE A 108 16.09 11.85 7.28
C ILE A 108 14.76 12.17 6.59
N SER A 109 14.80 12.51 5.30
CA SER A 109 13.62 12.72 4.46
C SER A 109 13.10 11.40 3.91
N ASP A 110 14.00 10.53 3.45
CA ASP A 110 13.68 9.36 2.64
C ASP A 110 14.37 8.08 3.15
N MET A 111 13.77 7.33 4.07
CA MET A 111 12.55 7.64 4.82
C MET A 111 12.70 7.40 6.34
N LYS A 112 13.93 7.39 6.86
CA LYS A 112 14.25 7.08 8.26
C LYS A 112 13.55 7.99 9.27
N GLY A 113 13.31 9.26 8.93
CA GLY A 113 12.54 10.17 9.77
C GLY A 113 11.09 9.70 9.95
N GLY A 114 10.44 9.28 8.86
CA GLY A 114 9.10 8.70 8.90
C GLY A 114 9.04 7.37 9.65
N VAL A 115 10.06 6.51 9.48
CA VAL A 115 10.22 5.26 10.25
C VAL A 115 10.30 5.54 11.75
N ALA A 116 11.10 6.53 12.16
CA ALA A 116 11.20 6.95 13.56
C ALA A 116 9.85 7.45 14.11
N ALA A 117 9.09 8.21 13.30
CA ALA A 117 7.76 8.69 13.70
C ALA A 117 6.72 7.55 13.82
N ALA A 118 6.77 6.55 12.93
CA ALA A 118 5.95 5.35 13.05
C ALA A 118 6.30 4.54 14.31
N LEU A 119 7.58 4.43 14.66
CA LEU A 119 8.00 3.80 15.92
C LEU A 119 7.49 4.57 17.14
N GLU A 120 7.61 5.89 17.15
CA GLU A 120 7.09 6.71 18.26
C GLU A 120 5.56 6.59 18.41
N ALA A 121 4.82 6.49 17.31
CA ALA A 121 3.39 6.22 17.34
C ALA A 121 3.05 4.91 18.06
N ILE A 122 3.82 3.84 17.80
CA ILE A 122 3.63 2.54 18.45
C ILE A 122 3.99 2.62 19.94
N ARG A 123 5.06 3.33 20.30
CA ARG A 123 5.43 3.55 21.72
C ARG A 123 4.32 4.27 22.48
N ALA A 124 3.81 5.37 21.93
CA ALA A 124 2.72 6.14 22.54
C ALA A 124 1.45 5.29 22.75
N LEU A 125 1.09 4.45 21.77
CA LEU A 125 -0.06 3.55 21.91
C LEU A 125 0.16 2.44 22.95
N ARG A 126 1.38 1.90 23.04
CA ARG A 126 1.74 0.91 24.06
C ARG A 126 1.69 1.51 25.47
N GLU A 127 2.24 2.70 25.66
CA GLU A 127 2.29 3.39 26.95
C GLU A 127 0.90 3.79 27.46
N THR A 128 0.04 4.22 26.54
CA THR A 128 -1.31 4.64 26.88
C THR A 128 -2.28 3.45 27.03
N ALA A 129 -1.93 2.28 26.49
CA ALA A 129 -2.74 1.05 26.50
C ALA A 129 -4.20 1.30 26.04
N VAL A 130 -4.36 2.12 24.99
CA VAL A 130 -5.67 2.57 24.50
C VAL A 130 -6.26 1.70 23.39
N MET A 131 -5.44 0.83 22.78
CA MET A 131 -5.92 -0.08 21.75
C MET A 131 -6.78 -1.18 22.39
N GLU A 132 -8.07 -1.19 22.07
CA GLU A 132 -9.02 -2.18 22.58
C GLU A 132 -9.13 -3.43 21.70
N THR A 133 -8.80 -3.30 20.41
CA THR A 133 -8.93 -4.35 19.39
C THR A 133 -7.80 -4.27 18.36
N GLY A 134 -7.64 -5.33 17.58
CA GLY A 134 -6.71 -5.38 16.46
C GLY A 134 -5.24 -5.33 16.87
N SER A 135 -4.38 -5.04 15.90
CA SER A 135 -2.93 -5.01 16.12
C SER A 135 -2.22 -4.03 15.20
N ILE A 136 -0.98 -3.72 15.53
CA ILE A 136 -0.07 -3.01 14.63
C ILE A 136 1.04 -3.96 14.25
N LEU A 137 1.31 -4.06 12.96
CA LEU A 137 2.52 -4.66 12.42
C LEU A 137 3.48 -3.53 12.05
N PHE A 138 4.74 -3.64 12.42
CA PHE A 138 5.77 -2.71 11.97
C PHE A 138 6.86 -3.51 11.28
N THR A 139 7.16 -3.13 10.05
CA THR A 139 8.18 -3.74 9.22
C THR A 139 9.15 -2.67 8.73
N ALA A 140 10.44 -2.97 8.80
CA ALA A 140 11.48 -2.18 8.17
C ALA A 140 12.41 -3.07 7.34
N HIS A 141 12.74 -2.65 6.13
CA HIS A 141 13.51 -3.46 5.18
C HIS A 141 14.50 -2.61 4.36
N GLU A 142 15.19 -3.25 3.42
CA GLU A 142 16.11 -2.65 2.47
C GLU A 142 15.67 -2.99 1.02
N LEU A 143 16.47 -2.60 0.03
CA LEU A 143 16.35 -2.87 -1.40
C LEU A 143 15.20 -2.11 -2.04
N HIS A 144 14.82 -0.99 -1.43
CA HIS A 144 13.80 -0.08 -1.96
C HIS A 144 14.36 0.74 -3.12
N GLU A 145 15.53 1.34 -2.93
CA GLU A 145 16.04 2.40 -3.80
C GLU A 145 16.65 1.87 -5.09
N GLY A 146 15.93 2.06 -6.19
CA GLY A 146 16.40 1.75 -7.53
C GLY A 146 17.48 2.72 -8.01
N PRO A 147 18.42 2.29 -8.87
CA PRO A 147 18.47 0.99 -9.55
C PRO A 147 19.21 -0.11 -8.77
N TRP A 148 19.71 0.16 -7.55
CA TRP A 148 20.49 -0.80 -6.76
C TRP A 148 19.61 -1.83 -6.08
N GLY A 149 18.50 -1.38 -5.49
CA GLY A 149 17.47 -2.21 -4.90
C GLY A 149 16.55 -2.81 -5.96
N ASP A 150 16.21 -4.09 -5.79
CA ASP A 150 15.30 -4.83 -6.67
C ASP A 150 14.00 -5.26 -5.98
N LYS A 151 13.79 -4.77 -4.75
CA LYS A 151 12.59 -4.97 -3.95
C LYS A 151 12.29 -6.43 -3.61
N ARG A 152 13.26 -7.35 -3.77
CA ARG A 152 13.04 -8.77 -3.43
C ARG A 152 12.67 -8.94 -1.96
N GLN A 153 13.22 -8.10 -1.08
CA GLN A 153 13.00 -8.25 0.36
C GLN A 153 11.56 -7.94 0.76
N VAL A 154 10.99 -6.82 0.29
CA VAL A 154 9.58 -6.51 0.54
C VAL A 154 8.63 -7.51 -0.13
N LYS A 155 8.97 -8.00 -1.33
CA LYS A 155 8.19 -9.08 -1.98
C LYS A 155 8.18 -10.36 -1.15
N ALA A 156 9.33 -10.75 -0.60
CA ALA A 156 9.44 -11.91 0.28
C ALA A 156 8.65 -11.71 1.57
N LEU A 157 8.72 -10.52 2.20
CA LEU A 157 7.88 -10.20 3.38
C LEU A 157 6.39 -10.35 3.07
N ILE A 158 5.92 -9.81 1.94
CA ILE A 158 4.52 -9.94 1.51
C ILE A 158 4.15 -11.42 1.30
N ARG A 159 4.98 -12.16 0.56
CA ARG A 159 4.79 -13.59 0.27
C ARG A 159 4.73 -14.43 1.55
N ASP A 160 5.58 -14.12 2.52
CA ASP A 160 5.74 -14.89 3.76
C ASP A 160 4.71 -14.48 4.83
N GLY A 161 3.79 -13.56 4.50
CA GLY A 161 2.65 -13.21 5.35
C GLY A 161 2.95 -12.11 6.38
N PHE A 162 4.05 -11.38 6.25
CA PHE A 162 4.33 -10.16 7.04
C PHE A 162 3.53 -8.98 6.48
N VAL A 163 2.20 -9.12 6.49
CA VAL A 163 1.25 -8.15 5.96
C VAL A 163 0.18 -7.79 7.00
N GLY A 164 -0.24 -6.51 7.02
CA GLY A 164 -1.47 -6.08 7.68
C GLY A 164 -2.68 -6.14 6.75
N ASP A 165 -3.87 -5.82 7.26
CA ASP A 165 -5.09 -5.63 6.47
C ASP A 165 -5.03 -4.34 5.61
N ALA A 166 -4.18 -3.40 6.02
CA ALA A 166 -3.73 -2.27 5.23
C ALA A 166 -2.30 -1.91 5.64
N VAL A 167 -1.58 -1.24 4.74
CA VAL A 167 -0.23 -0.73 5.02
C VAL A 167 -0.19 0.79 4.90
N LEU A 168 0.55 1.42 5.80
CA LEU A 168 0.93 2.83 5.78
C LEU A 168 2.44 2.93 5.57
N LEU A 169 2.84 3.67 4.54
CA LEU A 169 4.22 3.94 4.18
C LEU A 169 4.58 5.36 4.63
N PRO A 170 5.47 5.52 5.63
CA PRO A 170 5.78 6.83 6.20
C PRO A 170 6.78 7.64 5.34
N GLU A 171 6.54 7.70 4.03
CA GLU A 171 7.34 8.45 3.05
C GLU A 171 7.18 9.96 3.21
N TYR A 172 8.04 10.76 2.57
CA TYR A 172 7.98 12.23 2.56
C TYR A 172 6.82 12.81 1.72
N CYS A 173 5.58 12.45 2.07
CA CYS A 173 4.36 12.88 1.38
C CYS A 173 3.36 13.48 2.38
N SER A 174 3.45 14.78 2.64
CA SER A 174 2.54 15.45 3.57
C SER A 174 1.19 15.85 2.96
N SER A 175 1.12 16.03 1.63
CA SER A 175 -0.11 16.33 0.89
C SER A 175 0.14 16.15 -0.62
N PRO A 176 -0.84 15.67 -1.42
CA PRO A 176 -2.16 15.16 -1.02
C PRO A 176 -2.09 13.81 -0.30
N LEU A 177 -3.23 13.25 0.12
CA LEU A 177 -3.35 11.83 0.46
C LEU A 177 -3.48 11.01 -0.84
N PRO A 178 -2.49 10.20 -1.23
CA PRO A 178 -2.53 9.44 -2.46
C PRO A 178 -3.56 8.31 -2.38
N ILE A 179 -4.46 8.25 -3.37
CA ILE A 179 -5.42 7.15 -3.55
C ILE A 179 -5.26 6.43 -4.89
N ALA A 180 -4.32 6.87 -5.71
CA ALA A 180 -3.99 6.23 -6.98
C ALA A 180 -2.51 6.48 -7.29
N GLY A 181 -1.83 5.45 -7.79
CA GLY A 181 -0.43 5.54 -8.22
C GLY A 181 -0.26 4.93 -9.60
N ARG A 182 0.68 5.47 -10.38
CA ARG A 182 1.04 4.93 -11.68
C ARG A 182 1.91 3.69 -11.50
N GLY A 183 1.73 2.71 -12.36
CA GLY A 183 2.72 1.66 -12.57
C GLY A 183 3.97 2.24 -13.23
N MET A 184 5.10 1.56 -13.09
CA MET A 184 6.34 1.92 -13.76
C MET A 184 7.12 0.69 -14.18
N ALA A 185 7.69 0.77 -15.37
CA ALA A 185 8.78 -0.07 -15.80
C ALA A 185 9.92 0.79 -16.33
N ILE A 186 11.13 0.29 -16.12
CA ILE A 186 12.34 0.79 -16.77
C ILE A 186 12.62 -0.14 -17.95
N PHE A 187 12.87 0.42 -19.12
CA PHE A 187 13.31 -0.37 -20.28
C PHE A 187 14.70 0.07 -20.72
N GLN A 188 15.53 -0.93 -21.04
CA GLN A 188 16.83 -0.76 -21.68
C GLN A 188 16.86 -1.66 -22.91
N ILE A 189 17.16 -1.07 -24.06
CA ILE A 189 17.18 -1.76 -25.35
C ILE A 189 18.57 -1.64 -25.92
N THR A 190 19.19 -2.78 -26.22
CA THR A 190 20.49 -2.82 -26.89
C THR A 190 20.36 -3.51 -28.25
N ILE A 191 20.66 -2.75 -29.30
CA ILE A 191 20.58 -3.17 -30.70
C ILE A 191 22.00 -3.48 -31.18
N ARG A 192 22.23 -4.68 -31.71
CA ARG A 192 23.54 -5.15 -32.17
C ARG A 192 23.50 -5.74 -33.57
N ARG A 193 24.65 -5.68 -34.25
CA ARG A 193 24.90 -6.39 -35.51
C ARG A 193 26.30 -7.00 -35.49
N ASP A 194 26.51 -8.07 -36.26
CA ASP A 194 27.77 -8.80 -36.29
C ASP A 194 28.92 -8.02 -36.97
N GLY A 195 30.15 -8.35 -36.58
CA GLY A 195 31.39 -7.76 -37.10
C GLY A 195 31.89 -6.55 -36.30
N ASN A 196 33.03 -5.98 -36.71
CA ASN A 196 33.61 -4.80 -36.06
C ASN A 196 33.06 -3.50 -36.67
N PRO A 197 33.14 -2.36 -35.95
CA PRO A 197 32.96 -1.05 -36.58
C PRO A 197 33.88 -0.87 -37.80
N VAL A 198 33.37 -0.29 -38.87
CA VAL A 198 34.07 -0.17 -40.16
C VAL A 198 33.84 1.21 -40.77
N HIS A 199 34.82 1.75 -41.49
CA HIS A 199 34.64 2.99 -42.26
C HIS A 199 33.43 2.84 -43.20
N GLU A 200 32.53 3.83 -43.24
CA GLU A 200 31.25 3.77 -43.94
C GLU A 200 31.35 3.40 -45.43
N VAL A 201 32.45 3.78 -46.11
CA VAL A 201 32.68 3.44 -47.53
C VAL A 201 33.08 1.98 -47.76
N LEU A 202 33.58 1.30 -46.72
CA LEU A 202 33.99 -0.11 -46.77
C LEU A 202 32.90 -1.05 -46.22
N ARG A 203 31.78 -0.49 -45.75
CA ARG A 203 30.66 -1.24 -45.18
C ARG A 203 29.96 -2.07 -46.26
N PRO A 204 29.73 -3.38 -46.06
CA PRO A 204 28.88 -4.17 -46.94
C PRO A 204 27.47 -3.58 -47.04
N ILE A 205 26.86 -3.63 -48.23
CA ILE A 205 25.58 -2.95 -48.48
C ILE A 205 24.43 -3.55 -47.68
N ASP A 206 24.49 -4.86 -47.47
CA ASP A 206 23.54 -5.72 -46.75
C ASP A 206 23.78 -5.74 -45.23
N GLN A 207 24.86 -5.12 -44.74
CA GLN A 207 25.12 -5.07 -43.31
C GLN A 207 24.02 -4.28 -42.59
N PRO A 208 23.43 -4.79 -41.50
CA PRO A 208 22.43 -4.06 -40.72
C PRO A 208 22.94 -2.73 -40.16
N LEU A 209 22.04 -1.75 -40.06
CA LEU A 209 22.34 -0.39 -39.58
C LEU A 209 21.72 -0.15 -38.19
N VAL A 210 22.51 -0.32 -37.12
CA VAL A 210 22.02 -0.16 -35.75
C VAL A 210 21.50 1.24 -35.43
N VAL A 211 22.08 2.30 -36.01
CA VAL A 211 21.61 3.69 -35.82
C VAL A 211 20.23 3.88 -36.45
N ARG A 212 20.01 3.35 -37.66
CA ARG A 212 18.70 3.39 -38.33
C ARG A 212 17.69 2.59 -37.54
N ALA A 213 18.05 1.37 -37.14
CA ALA A 213 17.19 0.50 -36.35
C ALA A 213 16.78 1.18 -35.04
N GLY A 214 17.72 1.84 -34.36
CA GLY A 214 17.45 2.61 -33.14
C GLY A 214 16.57 3.84 -33.37
N ALA A 215 16.83 4.62 -34.42
CA ALA A 215 16.03 5.81 -34.73
C ALA A 215 14.57 5.44 -35.07
N GLU A 216 14.37 4.40 -35.87
CA GLU A 216 13.04 3.87 -36.17
C GLU A 216 12.34 3.29 -34.93
N LEU A 217 13.09 2.67 -34.03
CA LEU A 217 12.55 2.13 -32.78
C LEU A 217 12.08 3.27 -31.85
N VAL A 218 12.88 4.33 -31.73
CA VAL A 218 12.51 5.53 -30.97
C VAL A 218 11.26 6.20 -31.56
N ALA A 219 11.16 6.28 -32.90
CA ALA A 219 9.95 6.79 -33.54
C ALA A 219 8.71 5.96 -33.17
N GLN A 220 8.82 4.61 -33.22
CA GLN A 220 7.73 3.72 -32.79
C GLN A 220 7.38 3.88 -31.30
N LEU A 221 8.36 4.17 -30.42
CA LEU A 221 8.11 4.44 -29.01
C LEU A 221 7.40 5.80 -28.81
N PHE A 222 7.62 6.78 -29.68
CA PHE A 222 6.84 8.03 -29.68
C PHE A 222 5.42 7.83 -30.22
N ASP A 223 5.25 7.04 -31.28
CA ASP A 223 3.90 6.66 -31.75
C ASP A 223 3.13 5.92 -30.64
N LEU A 224 3.83 5.03 -29.90
CA LEU A 224 3.28 4.35 -28.76
C LEU A 224 2.93 5.33 -27.62
N HIS A 225 3.77 6.33 -27.34
CA HIS A 225 3.46 7.39 -26.38
C HIS A 225 2.14 8.08 -26.75
N ASP A 226 2.00 8.52 -28.00
CA ASP A 226 0.81 9.22 -28.47
C ASP A 226 -0.43 8.33 -28.32
N GLN A 227 -0.33 7.04 -28.67
CA GLN A 227 -1.40 6.06 -28.50
C GLN A 227 -1.80 5.91 -27.03
N VAL A 228 -0.85 5.57 -26.15
CA VAL A 228 -1.17 5.24 -24.75
C VAL A 228 -1.60 6.47 -23.96
N SER A 229 -1.07 7.66 -24.29
CA SER A 229 -1.41 8.91 -23.60
C SER A 229 -2.89 9.28 -23.70
N THR A 230 -3.64 8.66 -24.60
CA THR A 230 -5.11 8.79 -24.67
C THR A 230 -5.82 8.21 -23.44
N ASN A 231 -5.22 7.24 -22.75
CA ASN A 231 -5.69 6.75 -21.45
C ASN A 231 -5.35 7.77 -20.36
N LYS A 232 -6.36 8.47 -19.85
CA LYS A 232 -6.23 9.54 -18.86
C LYS A 232 -7.27 9.42 -17.75
N ALA A 233 -6.85 9.73 -16.53
CA ALA A 233 -7.74 9.86 -15.37
C ALA A 233 -7.40 11.15 -14.60
N PRO A 234 -8.40 11.94 -14.16
CA PRO A 234 -8.17 13.19 -13.44
C PRO A 234 -7.26 13.03 -12.21
N GLU A 235 -7.46 11.95 -11.46
CA GLU A 235 -6.76 11.65 -10.22
C GLU A 235 -5.29 11.21 -10.39
N VAL A 236 -4.87 10.72 -11.57
CA VAL A 236 -3.54 10.11 -11.74
C VAL A 236 -2.83 10.49 -13.04
N GLY A 237 -3.43 11.33 -13.87
CA GLY A 237 -2.89 11.77 -15.16
C GLY A 237 -3.03 10.71 -16.24
N SER A 238 -2.02 10.54 -17.10
CA SER A 238 -2.08 9.63 -18.25
C SER A 238 -1.03 8.54 -18.21
N ASP A 239 -1.26 7.51 -19.00
CA ASP A 239 -0.21 6.63 -19.49
C ASP A 239 0.82 7.44 -20.30
N PHE A 240 2.09 7.02 -20.27
CA PHE A 240 3.12 7.52 -21.18
C PHE A 240 4.30 6.57 -21.34
N VAL A 241 4.97 6.69 -22.49
CA VAL A 241 6.35 6.22 -22.73
C VAL A 241 7.27 7.45 -22.70
N PHE A 242 8.42 7.33 -22.07
CA PHE A 242 9.44 8.37 -22.06
C PHE A 242 10.79 7.76 -22.44
N VAL A 243 11.38 8.21 -23.55
CA VAL A 243 12.75 7.86 -23.96
C VAL A 243 13.69 8.92 -23.40
N GLY A 244 14.52 8.54 -22.43
CA GLY A 244 15.45 9.45 -21.77
C GLY A 244 16.84 9.49 -22.42
N GLN A 245 17.22 8.42 -23.14
CA GLN A 245 18.57 8.28 -23.68
C GLN A 245 18.58 7.46 -24.97
N MET A 246 19.43 7.89 -25.91
CA MET A 246 19.83 7.11 -27.09
C MET A 246 21.31 7.38 -27.38
N GLN A 247 22.11 6.33 -27.57
CA GLN A 247 23.56 6.43 -27.81
C GLN A 247 24.00 5.39 -28.85
N SER A 248 24.87 5.77 -29.78
CA SER A 248 25.47 4.85 -30.75
C SER A 248 26.70 5.46 -31.42
N GLY A 249 27.70 4.62 -31.65
CA GLY A 249 28.93 4.99 -32.37
C GLY A 249 29.91 5.84 -31.59
N GLU A 250 31.11 5.95 -32.15
CA GLU A 250 32.24 6.68 -31.57
C GLU A 250 32.61 7.89 -32.44
N ILE A 251 32.68 7.71 -33.76
CA ILE A 251 33.03 8.73 -34.75
C ILE A 251 32.06 8.73 -35.94
N TYR A 252 31.96 9.85 -36.66
CA TYR A 252 30.93 10.12 -37.68
C TYR A 252 31.03 9.28 -38.96
N ASN A 253 32.24 8.84 -39.34
CA ASN A 253 32.54 8.07 -40.56
C ASN A 253 32.87 6.60 -40.24
N GLN A 254 32.18 6.05 -39.24
CA GLN A 254 32.31 4.67 -38.84
C GLN A 254 30.91 4.08 -38.65
N SER A 255 30.63 2.95 -39.28
CA SER A 255 29.39 2.20 -39.10
C SER A 255 29.45 1.44 -37.76
N PRO A 256 28.66 1.84 -36.75
CA PRO A 256 28.75 1.23 -35.42
C PRO A 256 28.16 -0.17 -35.40
N SER A 257 28.54 -0.94 -34.39
CA SER A 257 28.03 -2.29 -34.13
C SER A 257 26.91 -2.33 -33.10
N GLU A 258 26.70 -1.24 -32.35
CA GLU A 258 25.75 -1.18 -31.24
C GLU A 258 25.00 0.16 -31.17
N CYS A 259 23.73 0.13 -30.78
CA CYS A 259 22.92 1.27 -30.38
C CYS A 259 22.17 0.95 -29.09
N PHE A 260 22.22 1.86 -28.12
CA PHE A 260 21.58 1.75 -26.81
C PHE A 260 20.44 2.77 -26.67
N ILE A 261 19.31 2.35 -26.12
CA ILE A 261 18.14 3.18 -25.82
C ILE A 261 17.64 2.87 -24.41
N GLN A 262 17.31 3.90 -23.62
CA GLN A 262 16.77 3.72 -22.27
C GLN A 262 15.65 4.71 -21.98
N GLY A 263 14.68 4.26 -21.19
CA GLY A 263 13.54 5.08 -20.79
C GLY A 263 12.65 4.43 -19.75
N THR A 264 11.47 5.03 -19.57
CA THR A 264 10.44 4.54 -18.67
C THR A 264 9.09 4.42 -19.35
N ARG A 265 8.29 3.46 -18.89
CA ARG A 265 6.88 3.30 -19.23
C ARG A 265 6.07 3.47 -17.96
N ARG A 266 5.06 4.32 -17.98
CA ARG A 266 4.13 4.57 -16.86
C ARG A 266 2.70 4.35 -17.31
N TRP A 267 1.90 3.61 -16.56
CA TRP A 267 0.49 3.34 -16.86
C TRP A 267 -0.41 3.57 -15.64
N ILE A 268 -1.70 3.80 -15.87
CA ILE A 268 -2.65 4.18 -14.81
C ILE A 268 -3.68 3.09 -14.48
N THR A 269 -3.82 2.07 -15.33
CA THR A 269 -4.80 0.99 -15.15
C THR A 269 -4.18 -0.15 -14.33
N PRO A 270 -4.72 -0.50 -13.15
CA PRO A 270 -4.21 -1.61 -12.35
C PRO A 270 -4.33 -2.95 -13.08
N GLY A 271 -3.36 -3.86 -12.90
CA GLY A 271 -3.38 -5.21 -13.48
C GLY A 271 -2.81 -5.30 -14.90
N GLU A 272 -2.27 -4.21 -15.45
CA GLU A 272 -1.80 -4.13 -16.85
C GLU A 272 -0.28 -4.28 -16.98
N ALA A 273 0.46 -4.60 -15.91
CA ALA A 273 1.92 -4.75 -15.98
C ALA A 273 2.37 -5.74 -17.07
N ASP A 274 1.76 -6.93 -17.11
CA ASP A 274 2.10 -7.98 -18.08
C ASP A 274 1.73 -7.61 -19.52
N SER A 275 0.59 -6.94 -19.72
CA SER A 275 0.13 -6.53 -21.05
C SER A 275 1.03 -5.42 -21.62
N VAL A 276 1.44 -4.47 -20.77
CA VAL A 276 2.33 -3.37 -21.13
C VAL A 276 3.74 -3.88 -21.44
N GLU A 277 4.25 -4.86 -20.67
CA GLU A 277 5.52 -5.52 -20.98
C GLU A 277 5.45 -6.29 -22.31
N LYS A 278 4.37 -7.05 -22.52
CA LYS A 278 4.15 -7.81 -23.76
C LYS A 278 4.17 -6.88 -24.99
N GLN A 279 3.53 -5.72 -24.91
CA GLN A 279 3.53 -4.72 -25.99
C GLN A 279 4.95 -4.26 -26.36
N PHE A 280 5.83 -4.05 -25.37
CA PHE A 280 7.23 -3.70 -25.63
C PHE A 280 8.02 -4.85 -26.26
N ARG A 281 7.79 -6.08 -25.79
CA ARG A 281 8.45 -7.28 -26.34
C ARG A 281 8.07 -7.50 -27.81
N GLU A 282 6.80 -7.32 -28.16
CA GLU A 282 6.31 -7.44 -29.53
C GLU A 282 6.90 -6.35 -30.45
N LEU A 283 6.94 -5.10 -29.97
CA LEU A 283 7.50 -3.96 -30.70
C LEU A 283 9.00 -4.17 -30.98
N VAL A 284 9.77 -4.64 -29.99
CA VAL A 284 11.19 -4.96 -30.14
C VAL A 284 11.41 -6.14 -31.09
N ALA A 285 10.61 -7.20 -31.00
CA ALA A 285 10.73 -8.37 -31.87
C ALA A 285 10.50 -7.99 -33.34
N ALA A 286 9.43 -7.23 -33.63
CA ALA A 286 9.14 -6.74 -34.98
C ALA A 286 10.28 -5.87 -35.54
N GLN A 287 10.89 -5.02 -34.69
CA GLN A 287 12.03 -4.21 -35.11
C GLN A 287 13.28 -5.03 -35.40
N SER A 288 13.54 -6.08 -34.62
CA SER A 288 14.65 -7.00 -34.82
C SER A 288 14.55 -7.67 -36.19
N GLU A 289 13.37 -8.20 -36.53
CA GLU A 289 13.10 -8.83 -37.83
C GLU A 289 13.24 -7.84 -38.99
N ARG A 290 12.63 -6.64 -38.87
CA ARG A 290 12.62 -5.64 -39.94
C ARG A 290 14.02 -5.09 -40.26
N SER A 291 14.86 -4.94 -39.24
CA SER A 291 16.19 -4.33 -39.38
C SER A 291 17.32 -5.32 -39.62
N GLY A 292 17.07 -6.62 -39.44
CA GLY A 292 18.12 -7.65 -39.46
C GLY A 292 19.13 -7.52 -38.33
N THR A 293 18.79 -6.83 -37.23
CA THR A 293 19.66 -6.65 -36.05
C THR A 293 19.23 -7.57 -34.91
N ARG A 294 20.16 -7.89 -34.00
CA ARG A 294 19.83 -8.53 -32.72
C ARG A 294 19.44 -7.45 -31.72
N ILE A 295 18.22 -7.51 -31.18
CA ILE A 295 17.76 -6.55 -30.17
C ILE A 295 17.51 -7.26 -28.85
N GLU A 296 18.21 -6.83 -27.80
CA GLU A 296 18.00 -7.27 -26.43
C GLU A 296 17.16 -6.23 -25.68
N LEU A 297 16.07 -6.67 -25.05
CA LEU A 297 15.25 -5.84 -24.18
C LEU A 297 15.40 -6.33 -22.73
N ASN A 298 15.96 -5.47 -21.89
CA ASN A 298 15.82 -5.58 -20.45
C ASN A 298 14.64 -4.68 -20.01
N TYR A 299 13.57 -5.31 -19.54
CA TYR A 299 12.35 -4.65 -19.11
C TYR A 299 12.09 -5.02 -17.66
N SER A 300 12.11 -4.03 -16.76
CA SER A 300 12.00 -4.24 -15.33
C SER A 300 10.82 -3.46 -14.76
N VAL A 301 9.75 -4.18 -14.42
CA VAL A 301 8.58 -3.64 -13.71
C VAL A 301 8.98 -3.32 -12.27
N GLN A 302 8.83 -2.05 -11.90
CA GLN A 302 9.16 -1.52 -10.57
C GLN A 302 7.95 -1.53 -9.62
N GLY A 303 6.74 -1.63 -10.19
CA GLY A 303 5.47 -1.72 -9.49
C GLY A 303 4.31 -1.47 -10.47
N ASP A 304 3.17 -2.13 -10.25
CA ASP A 304 1.97 -1.93 -11.07
C ASP A 304 1.20 -0.68 -10.62
N ALA A 305 0.27 -0.20 -11.46
CA ALA A 305 -0.66 0.83 -11.08
C ALA A 305 -1.61 0.33 -10.00
N PHE A 306 -2.08 1.23 -9.14
CA PHE A 306 -3.03 0.89 -8.10
C PHE A 306 -4.06 1.99 -7.89
N ARG A 307 -5.18 1.62 -7.29
CA ARG A 307 -6.26 2.52 -6.89
C ARG A 307 -6.89 2.05 -5.59
N ILE A 308 -7.16 2.98 -4.70
CA ILE A 308 -7.84 2.77 -3.42
C ILE A 308 -9.11 3.61 -3.43
N LEU A 309 -10.22 3.00 -3.02
CA LEU A 309 -11.48 3.73 -2.93
C LEU A 309 -11.39 4.81 -1.84
N PRO A 310 -11.88 6.04 -2.07
CA PRO A 310 -11.93 7.09 -1.04
C PRO A 310 -12.63 6.66 0.26
N GLY A 311 -13.60 5.75 0.16
CA GLY A 311 -14.35 5.22 1.28
C GLY A 311 -13.66 4.09 2.06
N HIS A 312 -12.48 3.65 1.61
CA HIS A 312 -11.75 2.53 2.23
C HIS A 312 -11.43 2.85 3.71
N PRO A 313 -11.55 1.89 4.64
CA PRO A 313 -11.37 2.15 6.07
C PRO A 313 -10.03 2.78 6.43
N ALA A 314 -8.94 2.36 5.76
CA ALA A 314 -7.62 2.95 6.00
C ALA A 314 -7.56 4.44 5.60
N VAL A 315 -8.20 4.81 4.49
CA VAL A 315 -8.26 6.21 4.01
C VAL A 315 -9.08 7.04 4.99
N LYS A 316 -10.24 6.53 5.43
CA LYS A 316 -11.08 7.17 6.45
C LYS A 316 -10.36 7.35 7.78
N ALA A 317 -9.59 6.34 8.21
CA ALA A 317 -8.83 6.38 9.45
C ALA A 317 -7.76 7.49 9.41
N LEU A 318 -6.95 7.54 8.35
CA LEU A 318 -5.95 8.59 8.20
C LEU A 318 -6.58 9.99 8.08
N GLN A 319 -7.67 10.13 7.31
CA GLN A 319 -8.39 11.41 7.20
C GLN A 319 -8.93 11.87 8.55
N THR A 320 -9.51 10.96 9.34
CA THR A 320 -10.02 11.27 10.69
C THR A 320 -8.89 11.68 11.63
N ALA A 321 -7.76 10.97 11.58
CA ALA A 321 -6.58 11.29 12.37
C ALA A 321 -5.98 12.66 11.98
N HIS A 322 -5.81 12.90 10.69
CA HIS A 322 -5.31 14.16 10.16
C HIS A 322 -6.23 15.34 10.54
N GLU A 323 -7.55 15.17 10.40
CA GLU A 323 -8.54 16.18 10.82
C GLU A 323 -8.49 16.45 12.32
N SER A 324 -8.26 15.42 13.14
CA SER A 324 -8.13 15.56 14.60
C SER A 324 -6.88 16.32 15.03
N VAL A 325 -5.77 16.19 14.28
CA VAL A 325 -4.48 16.84 14.59
C VAL A 325 -4.40 18.24 13.99
N THR A 326 -4.88 18.43 12.76
CA THR A 326 -4.67 19.65 11.97
C THR A 326 -5.91 20.52 11.82
N GLY A 327 -7.09 20.00 12.19
CA GLY A 327 -8.37 20.66 11.98
C GLY A 327 -8.88 20.61 10.54
N SER A 328 -8.23 19.89 9.62
CA SER A 328 -8.63 19.81 8.22
C SER A 328 -8.39 18.43 7.61
N ARG A 329 -9.09 18.13 6.51
CA ARG A 329 -8.89 16.92 5.71
C ARG A 329 -7.87 17.16 4.61
N LEU A 330 -7.12 16.11 4.26
CA LEU A 330 -6.21 16.14 3.13
C LEU A 330 -6.99 16.07 1.81
N PRO A 331 -6.60 16.84 0.78
CA PRO A 331 -7.08 16.57 -0.57
C PRO A 331 -6.67 15.15 -0.97
N LEU A 332 -7.56 14.42 -1.65
CA LEU A 332 -7.22 13.15 -2.27
C LEU A 332 -6.56 13.41 -3.63
N GLY A 333 -5.57 12.61 -3.99
CA GLY A 333 -4.84 12.87 -5.24
C GLY A 333 -3.95 11.75 -5.73
N PRO A 334 -3.16 12.03 -6.78
CA PRO A 334 -2.16 11.11 -7.30
C PRO A 334 -1.02 10.94 -6.32
N LYS A 335 -0.44 9.76 -6.35
CA LYS A 335 0.89 9.54 -5.81
C LYS A 335 1.94 10.19 -6.70
N PRO A 336 2.82 11.05 -6.14
CA PRO A 336 3.81 11.77 -6.92
C PRO A 336 5.00 10.90 -7.36
N PHE A 337 5.28 9.80 -6.64
CA PHE A 337 6.38 8.88 -6.89
C PHE A 337 5.94 7.42 -6.76
N LEU A 338 6.85 6.48 -6.97
CA LEU A 338 6.63 5.05 -6.78
C LEU A 338 7.34 4.63 -5.49
N ASP A 339 6.65 3.89 -4.63
CA ASP A 339 7.23 3.28 -3.43
C ASP A 339 6.78 1.80 -3.36
N ASP A 340 6.93 1.15 -2.21
CA ASP A 340 6.53 -0.26 -2.01
C ASP A 340 5.02 -0.48 -2.00
N GLY A 341 4.21 0.57 -1.88
CA GLY A 341 2.75 0.49 -1.84
C GLY A 341 2.17 -0.01 -3.15
N ASN A 342 2.87 0.22 -4.26
CA ASN A 342 2.55 -0.40 -5.54
C ASN A 342 2.64 -1.93 -5.44
N LEU A 343 3.64 -2.48 -4.74
CA LEU A 343 3.81 -3.92 -4.54
C LEU A 343 2.79 -4.48 -3.56
N PHE A 344 2.53 -3.80 -2.44
CA PHE A 344 1.47 -4.22 -1.52
C PHE A 344 0.11 -4.31 -2.22
N CYS A 345 -0.25 -3.32 -3.06
CA CYS A 345 -1.51 -3.34 -3.79
C CYS A 345 -1.55 -4.44 -4.86
N SER A 346 -0.53 -4.50 -5.73
CA SER A 346 -0.56 -5.35 -6.93
C SER A 346 -0.16 -6.80 -6.68
N PHE A 347 0.81 -7.02 -5.80
CA PHE A 347 1.32 -8.35 -5.46
C PHE A 347 0.66 -8.91 -4.20
N GLY A 348 0.45 -8.07 -3.17
CA GLY A 348 -0.15 -8.49 -1.90
C GLY A 348 -1.68 -8.42 -1.85
N GLY A 349 -2.33 -7.69 -2.75
CA GLY A 349 -3.75 -7.37 -2.62
C GLY A 349 -4.07 -6.51 -1.39
N ILE A 350 -3.07 -5.85 -0.81
CA ILE A 350 -3.17 -5.07 0.42
C ILE A 350 -3.28 -3.57 0.08
N PRO A 351 -4.31 -2.87 0.57
CA PRO A 351 -4.46 -1.43 0.34
C PRO A 351 -3.33 -0.64 1.02
N ALA A 352 -2.61 0.17 0.24
CA ALA A 352 -1.43 0.91 0.68
C ALA A 352 -1.63 2.43 0.69
N ILE A 353 -1.46 3.04 1.86
CA ILE A 353 -1.51 4.49 2.05
C ILE A 353 -0.10 5.03 2.20
N THR A 354 0.22 6.08 1.45
CA THR A 354 1.49 6.81 1.60
C THR A 354 1.20 8.16 2.24
N HIS A 355 1.85 8.46 3.35
CA HIS A 355 1.76 9.77 4.01
C HIS A 355 2.96 9.94 4.93
N GLY A 356 3.50 11.13 5.06
CA GLY A 356 4.52 11.43 6.07
C GLY A 356 4.94 12.89 6.12
N PRO A 357 6.18 13.19 6.53
CA PRO A 357 6.55 14.55 6.89
C PRO A 357 6.63 15.45 5.65
N HIS A 358 6.48 16.75 5.84
CA HIS A 358 6.87 17.75 4.85
C HIS A 358 8.40 17.92 4.85
N ALA A 359 9.11 16.82 4.65
CA ALA A 359 10.55 16.78 4.51
C ALA A 359 10.97 17.22 3.09
N THR A 360 12.20 17.67 2.96
CA THR A 360 12.75 18.23 1.72
C THR A 360 14.13 17.66 1.45
N GLY A 361 14.57 17.77 0.19
CA GLY A 361 15.93 17.40 -0.19
C GLY A 361 16.16 15.91 -0.38
N ALA A 362 15.11 15.08 -0.44
CA ALA A 362 15.22 13.67 -0.83
C ALA A 362 16.10 13.51 -2.08
N HIS A 363 16.98 12.50 -2.06
CA HIS A 363 18.01 12.24 -3.09
C HIS A 363 19.02 13.38 -3.29
N THR A 364 19.32 14.13 -2.22
CA THR A 364 20.38 15.15 -2.21
C THR A 364 21.17 15.11 -0.90
N VAL A 365 22.34 15.76 -0.85
CA VAL A 365 23.12 15.92 0.39
C VAL A 365 22.53 16.96 1.37
N ASN A 366 21.37 17.54 1.03
CA ASN A 366 20.71 18.59 1.82
C ASN A 366 19.35 18.13 2.35
N GLU A 367 19.18 16.83 2.61
CA GLU A 367 17.96 16.33 3.23
C GLU A 367 17.68 17.02 4.58
N CYS A 368 16.41 17.38 4.78
CA CYS A 368 15.96 18.14 5.93
C CYS A 368 14.51 17.76 6.28
N CYS A 369 14.26 17.49 7.56
CA CYS A 369 12.92 17.29 8.09
C CYS A 369 12.69 18.18 9.32
N PRO A 370 11.64 19.02 9.33
CA PRO A 370 11.24 19.75 10.52
C PRO A 370 10.87 18.80 11.67
N VAL A 371 11.25 19.13 12.91
CA VAL A 371 10.96 18.30 14.09
C VAL A 371 9.45 18.30 14.41
N ASP A 372 8.80 19.44 14.26
CA ASP A 372 7.35 19.59 14.43
C ASP A 372 6.56 18.75 13.42
N GLU A 373 7.06 18.61 12.20
CA GLU A 373 6.49 17.70 11.20
C GLU A 373 6.60 16.23 11.64
N LEU A 374 7.75 15.80 12.19
CA LEU A 374 7.89 14.43 12.72
C LEU A 374 6.91 14.17 13.88
N VAL A 375 6.77 15.13 14.81
CA VAL A 375 5.80 15.03 15.91
C VAL A 375 4.37 14.96 15.37
N ARG A 376 4.02 15.82 14.41
CA ARG A 376 2.70 15.86 13.78
C ARG A 376 2.35 14.53 13.14
N ILE A 377 3.26 13.93 12.37
CA ILE A 377 2.97 12.65 11.71
C ILE A 377 2.96 11.48 12.70
N ALA A 378 3.79 11.48 13.74
CA ALA A 378 3.73 10.45 14.79
C ALA A 378 2.36 10.45 15.49
N GLN A 379 1.84 11.64 15.79
CA GLN A 379 0.48 11.84 16.31
C GLN A 379 -0.59 11.33 15.34
N ILE A 380 -0.49 11.69 14.06
CA ILE A 380 -1.42 11.23 13.02
C ILE A 380 -1.37 9.70 12.89
N TYR A 381 -0.20 9.09 12.90
CA TYR A 381 -0.04 7.64 12.78
C TYR A 381 -0.62 6.90 13.99
N ALA A 382 -0.39 7.40 15.20
CA ALA A 382 -0.97 6.81 16.41
C ALA A 382 -2.51 6.83 16.37
N LEU A 383 -3.09 7.97 15.99
CA LEU A 383 -4.54 8.09 15.84
C LEU A 383 -5.09 7.31 14.65
N THR A 384 -4.31 7.16 13.57
CA THR A 384 -4.68 6.35 12.40
C THR A 384 -4.78 4.88 12.79
N ALA A 385 -3.77 4.35 13.50
CA ALA A 385 -3.80 2.99 14.02
C ALA A 385 -5.00 2.78 14.95
N LEU A 386 -5.26 3.71 15.87
CA LEU A 386 -6.40 3.63 16.78
C LEU A 386 -7.75 3.66 16.06
N ALA A 387 -7.89 4.47 15.00
CA ALA A 387 -9.11 4.54 14.21
C ALA A 387 -9.29 3.36 13.25
N TYR A 388 -8.20 2.73 12.81
CA TYR A 388 -8.24 1.62 11.85
C TYR A 388 -8.38 0.25 12.53
N CYS A 389 -7.65 0.02 13.62
CA CYS A 389 -7.57 -1.24 14.36
C CYS A 389 -8.83 -1.48 15.21
N THR A 390 -9.99 -1.19 14.66
CA THR A 390 -11.29 -1.53 15.25
C THR A 390 -11.69 -2.94 14.82
N ASN A 391 -12.54 -3.59 15.62
CA ASN A 391 -13.19 -4.84 15.21
C ASN A 391 -14.52 -4.60 14.48
N GLU A 392 -14.91 -3.37 14.18
CA GLU A 392 -16.22 -3.05 13.58
C GLU A 392 -16.51 -3.92 12.35
N ILE A 393 -17.69 -4.53 12.34
CA ILE A 393 -18.12 -5.30 11.17
C ILE A 393 -18.57 -4.33 10.08
N GLU A 394 -18.11 -4.57 8.86
CA GLU A 394 -18.64 -3.86 7.70
C GLU A 394 -20.00 -4.45 7.33
N VAL A 395 -21.00 -3.60 7.13
CA VAL A 395 -22.35 -4.00 6.72
C VAL A 395 -22.72 -3.19 5.49
N ALA A 396 -22.85 -3.85 4.35
CA ALA A 396 -23.47 -3.21 3.19
C ALA A 396 -25.00 -3.21 3.37
N GLU A 397 -25.64 -2.15 2.91
CA GLU A 397 -27.09 -1.98 3.01
C GLU A 397 -27.69 -1.84 1.62
N GLU A 398 -28.73 -2.62 1.36
CA GLU A 398 -29.51 -2.53 0.13
C GLU A 398 -31.00 -2.47 0.46
N ARG A 399 -31.75 -1.70 -0.34
CA ARG A 399 -33.21 -1.65 -0.22
C ARG A 399 -33.83 -2.22 -1.47
N THR A 400 -34.65 -3.26 -1.28
CA THR A 400 -35.41 -3.88 -2.36
C THR A 400 -36.87 -3.91 -1.97
N ARG A 401 -37.70 -3.13 -2.67
CA ARG A 401 -39.12 -2.91 -2.31
C ARG A 401 -39.22 -2.33 -0.88
N ASP A 402 -40.04 -2.96 -0.02
CA ASP A 402 -40.25 -2.60 1.38
C ASP A 402 -39.38 -3.43 2.34
N VAL A 403 -38.29 -4.02 1.84
CA VAL A 403 -37.37 -4.88 2.60
C VAL A 403 -35.97 -4.27 2.64
N LEU A 404 -35.43 -4.12 3.85
CA LEU A 404 -34.03 -3.79 4.07
C LEU A 404 -33.18 -5.06 4.05
N VAL A 405 -32.10 -5.07 3.27
CA VAL A 405 -31.11 -6.15 3.22
C VAL A 405 -29.82 -5.65 3.85
N LEU A 406 -29.39 -6.32 4.92
CA LEU A 406 -28.11 -6.08 5.58
C LEU A 406 -27.14 -7.21 5.21
N LEU A 407 -25.95 -6.84 4.73
CA LEU A 407 -24.92 -7.77 4.29
C LEU A 407 -23.68 -7.61 5.20
N PRO A 408 -23.59 -8.32 6.33
CA PRO A 408 -22.37 -8.32 7.12
C PRO A 408 -21.22 -9.01 6.36
N ILE A 409 -20.08 -8.34 6.26
CA ILE A 409 -18.89 -8.79 5.53
C ILE A 409 -17.80 -9.23 6.51
N GLY A 410 -17.17 -10.38 6.25
CA GLY A 410 -16.04 -10.88 7.01
C GLY A 410 -16.45 -11.70 8.23
N ARG A 411 -16.06 -11.29 9.44
CA ARG A 411 -16.25 -12.09 10.67
C ARG A 411 -17.19 -11.37 11.64
N LEU A 412 -18.20 -12.08 12.14
CA LEU A 412 -19.13 -11.60 13.18
C LEU A 412 -18.88 -12.34 14.50
N ASP A 413 -18.11 -11.74 15.40
CA ASP A 413 -17.69 -12.36 16.65
C ASP A 413 -18.00 -11.53 17.91
N SER A 414 -17.51 -11.96 19.07
CA SER A 414 -17.81 -11.28 20.34
C SER A 414 -17.29 -9.85 20.41
N GLY A 415 -16.23 -9.52 19.66
CA GLY A 415 -15.69 -8.17 19.68
C GLY A 415 -16.45 -7.19 18.79
N ASN A 416 -17.32 -7.65 17.89
CA ASN A 416 -18.04 -6.77 16.97
C ASN A 416 -19.55 -7.01 16.86
N ALA A 417 -20.07 -8.05 17.49
CA ALA A 417 -21.50 -8.32 17.61
C ALA A 417 -22.28 -7.09 18.11
N HIS A 418 -21.74 -6.31 19.06
CA HIS A 418 -22.43 -5.11 19.55
C HIS A 418 -22.54 -4.00 18.50
N SER A 419 -21.53 -3.84 17.64
CA SER A 419 -21.59 -2.89 16.52
C SER A 419 -22.65 -3.32 15.50
N PHE A 420 -22.71 -4.61 15.16
CA PHE A 420 -23.74 -5.16 14.30
C PHE A 420 -25.14 -5.03 14.90
N GLU A 421 -25.28 -5.30 16.20
CA GLU A 421 -26.54 -5.14 16.94
C GLU A 421 -27.03 -3.70 16.88
N SER A 422 -26.14 -2.73 17.06
CA SER A 422 -26.49 -1.31 17.02
C SER A 422 -27.02 -0.91 15.64
N ILE A 423 -26.36 -1.33 14.55
CA ILE A 423 -26.81 -1.10 13.16
C ILE A 423 -28.21 -1.69 12.94
N VAL A 424 -28.39 -2.97 13.29
CA VAL A 424 -29.66 -3.66 13.10
C VAL A 424 -30.78 -3.00 13.91
N MET A 425 -30.53 -2.64 15.16
CA MET A 425 -31.52 -2.02 16.04
C MET A 425 -31.85 -0.59 15.63
N GLU A 426 -30.89 0.19 15.12
CA GLU A 426 -31.15 1.53 14.60
C GLU A 426 -32.19 1.50 13.47
N HIS A 427 -32.07 0.57 12.53
CA HIS A 427 -33.06 0.38 11.46
C HIS A 427 -34.43 -0.04 12.00
N ILE A 428 -34.47 -1.02 12.91
CA ILE A 428 -35.74 -1.49 13.51
C ILE A 428 -36.44 -0.34 14.26
N THR A 429 -35.69 0.45 15.05
CA THR A 429 -36.24 1.59 15.79
C THR A 429 -36.65 2.75 14.89
N SER A 430 -36.04 2.86 13.70
CA SER A 430 -36.42 3.83 12.65
C SER A 430 -37.67 3.42 11.85
N GLY A 431 -38.25 2.26 12.17
CA GLY A 431 -39.53 1.80 11.61
C GLY A 431 -39.43 0.68 10.58
N GLU A 432 -38.24 0.11 10.36
CA GLU A 432 -38.10 -1.05 9.48
C GLU A 432 -38.83 -2.27 10.07
N LEU A 433 -39.70 -2.88 9.27
CA LEU A 433 -40.50 -4.05 9.66
C LEU A 433 -40.06 -5.32 8.93
N HIS A 434 -39.42 -5.22 7.78
CA HIS A 434 -39.00 -6.38 6.99
C HIS A 434 -37.50 -6.34 6.75
N LEU A 435 -36.78 -7.32 7.29
CA LEU A 435 -35.33 -7.36 7.29
C LEU A 435 -34.81 -8.69 6.73
N ILE A 436 -33.87 -8.61 5.80
CA ILE A 436 -33.04 -9.75 5.38
C ILE A 436 -31.63 -9.53 5.90
N VAL A 437 -31.02 -10.55 6.49
CA VAL A 437 -29.59 -10.59 6.74
C VAL A 437 -28.96 -11.61 5.79
N ASP A 438 -28.18 -11.10 4.85
CA ASP A 438 -27.51 -11.90 3.81
C ASP A 438 -26.08 -12.23 4.24
N PHE A 439 -25.82 -13.52 4.46
CA PHE A 439 -24.53 -14.02 4.95
C PHE A 439 -23.58 -14.50 3.84
N SER A 440 -23.84 -14.15 2.58
CA SER A 440 -22.99 -14.54 1.44
C SER A 440 -21.52 -14.14 1.61
N HIS A 441 -21.28 -13.00 2.25
CA HIS A 441 -19.96 -12.44 2.51
C HIS A 441 -19.47 -12.67 3.94
N LEU A 442 -20.17 -13.47 4.75
CA LEU A 442 -19.74 -13.81 6.10
C LEU A 442 -18.89 -15.08 6.08
N ASP A 443 -17.72 -15.00 6.70
CA ASP A 443 -16.74 -16.08 6.81
C ASP A 443 -16.81 -16.80 8.16
N PHE A 444 -17.26 -16.13 9.21
CA PHE A 444 -17.32 -16.70 10.56
C PHE A 444 -18.40 -16.03 11.41
N ILE A 445 -19.05 -16.82 12.28
CA ILE A 445 -19.97 -16.32 13.29
C ILE A 445 -19.72 -16.97 14.67
N SER A 446 -19.67 -16.17 15.73
CA SER A 446 -19.62 -16.66 17.13
C SER A 446 -21.00 -16.68 17.78
N SER A 447 -21.12 -17.26 18.99
CA SER A 447 -22.37 -17.24 19.78
C SER A 447 -22.90 -15.83 20.04
N ALA A 448 -22.02 -14.82 20.14
CA ALA A 448 -22.40 -13.42 20.26
C ALA A 448 -23.09 -12.92 18.98
N GLY A 449 -22.56 -13.28 17.80
CA GLY A 449 -23.17 -12.96 16.50
C GLY A 449 -24.55 -13.60 16.32
N LEU A 450 -24.70 -14.89 16.67
CA LEU A 450 -26.00 -15.55 16.67
C LEU A 450 -27.02 -14.81 17.56
N ARG A 451 -26.60 -14.39 18.75
CA ARG A 451 -27.46 -13.64 19.68
C ARG A 451 -28.03 -12.36 19.05
N VAL A 452 -27.26 -11.65 18.22
CA VAL A 452 -27.74 -10.44 17.53
C VAL A 452 -28.94 -10.75 16.63
N THR A 453 -28.86 -11.82 15.83
CA THR A 453 -29.98 -12.22 14.95
C THR A 453 -31.25 -12.57 15.74
N LEU A 454 -31.09 -13.21 16.92
CA LEU A 454 -32.20 -13.53 17.81
C LEU A 454 -32.82 -12.28 18.45
N LEU A 455 -31.99 -11.31 18.85
CA LEU A 455 -32.46 -10.04 19.40
C LEU A 455 -33.25 -9.25 18.36
N ALA A 456 -32.74 -9.18 17.12
CA ALA A 456 -33.42 -8.55 16.00
C ALA A 456 -34.78 -9.22 15.71
N ALA A 457 -34.82 -10.56 15.67
CA ALA A 457 -36.07 -11.31 15.50
C ALA A 457 -37.11 -10.99 16.57
N LYS A 458 -36.69 -10.92 17.84
CA LYS A 458 -37.58 -10.55 18.95
C LYS A 458 -38.11 -9.12 18.82
N ALA A 459 -37.24 -8.17 18.48
CA ALA A 459 -37.61 -6.77 18.34
C ALA A 459 -38.59 -6.55 17.18
N LEU A 460 -38.34 -7.18 16.03
CA LEU A 460 -39.24 -7.12 14.87
C LEU A 460 -40.59 -7.79 15.16
N ASN A 461 -40.60 -8.99 15.73
CA ASN A 461 -41.84 -9.70 16.08
C ASN A 461 -42.72 -8.88 17.04
N ALA A 462 -42.13 -8.15 17.99
CA ALA A 462 -42.88 -7.27 18.90
C ALA A 462 -43.62 -6.15 18.16
N ASN A 463 -43.11 -5.73 17.00
CA ASN A 463 -43.68 -4.70 16.13
C ASN A 463 -44.42 -5.27 14.91
N ARG A 464 -44.75 -6.57 14.90
CA ARG A 464 -45.34 -7.30 13.75
C ARG A 464 -44.50 -7.27 12.48
N GLY A 465 -43.20 -7.03 12.61
CA GLY A 465 -42.22 -7.21 11.55
C GLY A 465 -41.66 -8.64 11.52
N GLN A 466 -40.82 -8.91 10.53
CA GLN A 466 -40.20 -10.22 10.30
C GLN A 466 -38.76 -10.07 9.82
N ILE A 467 -37.91 -10.99 10.26
CA ILE A 467 -36.52 -11.14 9.81
C ILE A 467 -36.34 -12.49 9.11
N VAL A 468 -35.54 -12.50 8.04
CA VAL A 468 -35.13 -13.70 7.30
C VAL A 468 -33.61 -13.70 7.16
N LEU A 469 -32.97 -14.87 7.26
CA LEU A 469 -31.54 -15.03 7.04
C LEU A 469 -31.33 -15.81 5.74
N CYS A 470 -30.28 -15.49 4.97
CA CYS A 470 -30.04 -16.20 3.72
C CYS A 470 -28.56 -16.33 3.34
N ALA A 471 -28.30 -17.11 2.28
CA ALA A 471 -27.01 -17.24 1.60
C ALA A 471 -25.83 -17.62 2.51
N MET A 472 -26.09 -18.39 3.56
CA MET A 472 -25.04 -18.82 4.50
C MET A 472 -24.09 -19.83 3.86
N LYS A 473 -22.78 -19.64 4.06
CA LYS A 473 -21.79 -20.71 3.84
C LYS A 473 -22.12 -21.92 4.72
N ARG A 474 -21.80 -23.12 4.23
CA ARG A 474 -22.18 -24.39 4.86
C ARG A 474 -21.86 -24.46 6.35
N HIS A 475 -20.64 -24.10 6.76
CA HIS A 475 -20.21 -24.16 8.15
C HIS A 475 -20.97 -23.17 9.05
N ILE A 476 -21.36 -22.00 8.53
CA ILE A 476 -22.19 -21.03 9.25
C ILE A 476 -23.60 -21.58 9.42
N LYS A 477 -24.19 -22.12 8.34
CA LYS A 477 -25.52 -22.73 8.37
C LYS A 477 -25.60 -23.86 9.40
N GLU A 478 -24.59 -24.73 9.44
CA GLU A 478 -24.49 -25.82 10.43
C GLU A 478 -24.52 -25.28 11.87
N VAL A 479 -23.85 -24.17 12.17
CA VAL A 479 -23.89 -23.54 13.50
C VAL A 479 -25.29 -23.04 13.87
N PHE A 480 -26.03 -22.43 12.94
CA PHE A 480 -27.41 -22.00 13.16
C PHE A 480 -28.36 -23.19 13.41
N LEU A 481 -28.22 -24.26 12.61
CA LEU A 481 -29.03 -25.48 12.73
C LEU A 481 -28.78 -26.21 14.05
N ILE A 482 -27.51 -26.39 14.43
CA ILE A 482 -27.15 -27.02 15.71
C ILE A 482 -27.68 -26.20 16.90
N SER A 483 -27.69 -24.87 16.75
CA SER A 483 -28.22 -23.95 17.77
C SER A 483 -29.76 -23.84 17.76
N GLY A 484 -30.45 -24.50 16.82
CA GLY A 484 -31.92 -24.53 16.72
C GLY A 484 -32.57 -23.24 16.22
N PHE A 485 -31.81 -22.37 15.54
CA PHE A 485 -32.29 -21.07 15.07
C PHE A 485 -33.27 -21.16 13.90
N ASP A 486 -33.20 -22.23 13.11
CA ASP A 486 -34.13 -22.56 12.02
C ASP A 486 -35.60 -22.67 12.47
N ARG A 487 -35.82 -22.93 13.76
CA ARG A 487 -37.16 -22.98 14.36
C ARG A 487 -37.69 -21.61 14.76
N ILE A 488 -36.84 -20.59 14.76
CA ILE A 488 -37.14 -19.25 15.26
C ILE A 488 -37.13 -18.24 14.12
N ILE A 489 -36.18 -18.37 13.20
CA ILE A 489 -35.95 -17.45 12.08
C ILE A 489 -35.89 -18.28 10.81
N ALA A 490 -36.55 -17.81 9.74
CA ALA A 490 -36.46 -18.44 8.43
C ALA A 490 -35.03 -18.34 7.88
N ILE A 491 -34.49 -19.46 7.38
CA ILE A 491 -33.16 -19.55 6.78
C ILE A 491 -33.30 -20.07 5.35
N ASN A 492 -33.03 -19.23 4.36
CA ASN A 492 -33.17 -19.52 2.93
C ASN A 492 -31.80 -19.73 2.25
N GLU A 493 -31.76 -20.43 1.12
CA GLU A 493 -30.49 -20.67 0.41
C GLU A 493 -30.02 -19.45 -0.36
N SER A 494 -30.95 -18.62 -0.86
CA SER A 494 -30.64 -17.45 -1.69
C SER A 494 -31.39 -16.19 -1.23
N ARG A 495 -30.89 -15.04 -1.68
CA ARG A 495 -31.57 -13.75 -1.47
C ARG A 495 -32.94 -13.70 -2.15
N GLU A 496 -33.07 -14.30 -3.33
CA GLU A 496 -34.36 -14.36 -4.05
C GLU A 496 -35.40 -15.13 -3.24
N GLU A 497 -35.05 -16.31 -2.73
CA GLU A 497 -35.94 -17.10 -1.86
C GLU A 497 -36.32 -16.37 -0.57
N ALA A 498 -35.39 -15.58 -0.01
CA ALA A 498 -35.65 -14.79 1.19
C ALA A 498 -36.61 -13.62 0.92
N LEU A 499 -36.52 -12.99 -0.26
CA LEU A 499 -37.44 -11.92 -0.66
C LEU A 499 -38.86 -12.44 -0.88
N ASP A 500 -39.02 -13.66 -1.37
CA ASP A 500 -40.32 -14.30 -1.57
C ASP A 500 -41.10 -14.53 -0.26
N VAL A 501 -40.42 -14.54 0.89
CA VAL A 501 -41.07 -14.63 2.21
C VAL A 501 -41.89 -13.37 2.54
N PHE A 502 -41.51 -12.23 1.94
CA PHE A 502 -42.17 -10.93 2.16
C PHE A 502 -43.12 -10.53 1.02
N ALA A 503 -43.27 -11.39 0.00
CA ALA A 503 -44.22 -11.20 -1.10
C ALA A 503 -45.63 -11.66 -0.68
#